data_AF-A0A225VJP9-F1
#
_entry.id   AF-A0A225VJP9-F1
#
_cell.length_a   1.000
_cell.length_b   1.000
_cell.length_c   1.000
_cell.angle_alpha   90.00
_cell.angle_beta   90.00
_cell.angle_gamma   90.00
#
_symmetry.space_group_name_H-M   'P 1'
#
loop_
_entity.id
_entity.type
_entity.pdbx_description
1 polymer ?
#
loop_
_entity_poly.entity_id
_entity_poly.type
_entity_poly.pdbx_seq_one_letter_code
_entity_poly.pdbx_strand_id
1 'polypeptide(L)'
;MARNMDVVLPEPECLFQIEYFREDPAPFFEVVRNAFANSPKPSPTHWFLKLLQDKKKLLRVYTQNIDGLEEAAGVTRCIPCHGSFAFSACMRCSKRVPTSTLMPVIQAGIIPSCSEPNCRGVLKPEITFFGEILDDKVSTSITKDRLQADLLIVMGTSLKVAPVMEIPGYLPSHIPQVVINKTLLKKKKLKSKKLSTGGTMSRISRKKDGKDGDDEEEFDLSLLGDCDDITRYICAEAGWDLDPKVIKAAQIKPLMHRSQVISHQESTRKRVYCFGECQCKNKLAVGMNNDDEDEEEAEEEEELEEDIVWYVSIIVVHIAPCLTVCQYSNRCEQQIDTDAEPSSGCKTVHYRCKCVRF
;
A
#
# COMPACT_ATOMS: atom_id res chain seq x y z
N MET A 1 8.19 -13.64 -11.02
CA MET A 1 8.60 -13.04 -12.32
C MET A 1 10.04 -12.54 -12.39
N ALA A 2 10.74 -12.18 -11.29
CA ALA A 2 12.15 -11.74 -11.37
C ALA A 2 13.17 -12.89 -11.47
N ARG A 3 12.80 -14.13 -11.14
CA ARG A 3 13.72 -15.29 -11.12
C ARG A 3 13.83 -16.10 -12.42
N ASN A 4 12.94 -15.90 -13.40
CA ASN A 4 12.93 -16.64 -14.68
C ASN A 4 13.45 -15.82 -15.89
N MET A 5 14.35 -14.88 -15.64
CA MET A 5 14.90 -14.02 -16.69
C MET A 5 16.38 -14.32 -16.85
N ASP A 6 16.85 -14.53 -18.09
CA ASP A 6 18.28 -14.63 -18.47
C ASP A 6 19.02 -13.28 -18.30
N VAL A 7 18.69 -12.53 -17.25
CA VAL A 7 19.26 -11.22 -16.91
C VAL A 7 20.05 -11.43 -15.62
N VAL A 8 21.37 -11.52 -15.76
CA VAL A 8 22.27 -11.64 -14.60
C VAL A 8 22.44 -10.24 -14.00
N LEU A 9 21.66 -9.96 -12.95
CA LEU A 9 21.83 -8.77 -12.11
C LEU A 9 22.78 -9.08 -10.95
N PRO A 10 23.58 -8.11 -10.46
CA PRO A 10 24.34 -8.27 -9.22
C PRO A 10 23.42 -8.60 -8.04
N GLU A 11 22.30 -7.88 -7.94
CA GLU A 11 21.20 -8.10 -7.00
C GLU A 11 19.87 -7.73 -7.69
N PRO A 12 18.73 -8.40 -7.38
CA PRO A 12 17.43 -8.08 -7.98
C PRO A 12 17.02 -6.60 -7.86
N GLU A 13 17.39 -5.96 -6.76
CA GLU A 13 17.08 -4.57 -6.42
C GLU A 13 17.79 -3.58 -7.35
N CYS A 14 18.94 -3.94 -7.93
CA CYS A 14 19.70 -3.11 -8.86
C CYS A 14 18.87 -2.68 -10.08
N LEU A 15 17.89 -3.49 -10.47
CA LEU A 15 17.00 -3.22 -11.60
C LEU A 15 16.32 -1.85 -11.51
N PHE A 16 16.01 -1.41 -10.29
CA PHE A 16 15.32 -0.16 -10.00
C PHE A 16 16.23 0.88 -9.34
N GLN A 17 17.56 0.72 -9.39
CA GLN A 17 18.52 1.74 -8.92
C GLN A 17 18.88 2.70 -10.04
N ILE A 18 18.80 4.01 -9.80
CA ILE A 18 19.00 5.01 -10.86
C ILE A 18 20.45 5.06 -11.34
N GLU A 19 21.43 4.82 -10.46
CA GLU A 19 22.84 4.72 -10.83
C GLU A 19 23.07 3.56 -11.80
N TYR A 20 22.55 2.37 -11.48
CA TYR A 20 22.64 1.20 -12.36
C TYR A 20 21.97 1.45 -13.71
N PHE A 21 20.76 2.03 -13.72
CA PHE A 21 20.06 2.37 -14.97
C PHE A 21 20.83 3.35 -15.86
N ARG A 22 21.57 4.30 -15.27
CA ARG A 22 22.41 5.25 -16.02
C ARG A 22 23.61 4.56 -16.66
N GLU A 23 24.13 3.51 -16.03
CA GLU A 23 25.26 2.72 -16.53
C GLU A 23 24.81 1.72 -17.59
N ASP A 24 23.79 0.90 -17.29
CA ASP A 24 23.21 -0.08 -18.20
C ASP A 24 21.68 -0.16 -18.04
N PRO A 25 20.90 0.45 -18.96
CA PRO A 25 19.45 0.37 -18.94
C PRO A 25 18.90 -0.91 -19.60
N ALA A 26 19.73 -1.75 -20.24
CA ALA A 26 19.26 -2.92 -20.98
C ALA A 26 18.49 -3.93 -20.10
N PRO A 27 18.96 -4.30 -18.89
CA PRO A 27 18.24 -5.19 -17.98
C PRO A 27 16.81 -4.70 -17.68
N PHE A 28 16.65 -3.40 -17.41
CA PHE A 28 15.33 -2.82 -17.16
C PHE A 28 14.40 -2.96 -18.36
N PHE A 29 14.86 -2.62 -19.57
CA PHE A 29 14.03 -2.70 -20.76
C PHE A 29 13.69 -4.13 -21.17
N GLU A 30 14.56 -5.10 -20.86
CA GLU A 30 14.27 -6.52 -21.03
C GLU A 30 13.13 -6.96 -20.10
N VAL A 31 13.17 -6.54 -18.83
CA VAL A 31 12.09 -6.82 -17.87
C VAL A 31 10.77 -6.19 -18.32
N VAL A 32 10.80 -4.92 -18.72
CA VAL A 32 9.64 -4.20 -19.26
C VAL A 32 9.08 -4.93 -20.48
N ARG A 33 9.93 -5.32 -21.44
CA ARG A 33 9.51 -6.06 -22.63
C ARG A 33 8.70 -7.30 -22.26
N ASN A 34 9.20 -8.09 -21.31
CA ASN A 34 8.58 -9.34 -20.89
C ASN A 34 7.30 -9.11 -20.06
N ALA A 35 7.30 -8.11 -19.17
CA ALA A 35 6.15 -7.78 -18.35
C ALA A 35 4.96 -7.26 -19.17
N PHE A 36 5.21 -6.44 -20.20
CA PHE A 36 4.15 -5.88 -21.04
C PHE A 36 3.64 -6.83 -22.13
N ALA A 37 4.29 -7.97 -22.35
CA ALA A 37 3.81 -9.00 -23.28
C ALA A 37 2.45 -9.59 -22.84
N ASN A 38 2.22 -9.64 -21.53
CA ASN A 38 0.97 -10.10 -20.92
C ASN A 38 0.44 -9.01 -19.99
N SER A 39 -0.27 -8.02 -20.55
CA SER A 39 -0.86 -6.96 -19.73
C SER A 39 -1.80 -7.56 -18.68
N PRO A 40 -1.50 -7.44 -17.37
CA PRO A 40 -2.35 -8.01 -16.35
C PRO A 40 -3.71 -7.33 -16.36
N LYS A 41 -4.74 -8.07 -15.97
CA LYS A 41 -6.06 -7.49 -15.74
C LYS A 41 -6.14 -7.00 -14.29
N PRO A 42 -6.95 -5.97 -14.00
CA PRO A 42 -7.23 -5.60 -12.62
C PRO A 42 -7.74 -6.81 -11.83
N SER A 43 -7.53 -6.81 -10.53
CA SER A 43 -7.99 -7.86 -9.60
C SER A 43 -9.24 -7.40 -8.82
N PRO A 44 -9.99 -8.30 -8.16
CA PRO A 44 -11.07 -7.96 -7.22
C PRO A 44 -10.78 -6.78 -6.30
N THR A 45 -9.57 -6.71 -5.77
CA THR A 45 -9.10 -5.59 -4.95
C THR A 45 -9.17 -4.26 -5.69
N HIS A 46 -8.75 -4.19 -6.95
CA HIS A 46 -8.82 -2.98 -7.77
C HIS A 46 -10.27 -2.57 -8.05
N TRP A 47 -11.15 -3.52 -8.32
CA TRP A 47 -12.57 -3.22 -8.51
C TRP A 47 -13.29 -2.88 -7.19
N PHE A 48 -12.81 -3.35 -6.05
CA PHE A 48 -13.24 -2.88 -4.74
C PHE A 48 -12.91 -1.39 -4.55
N LEU A 49 -11.73 -0.93 -4.98
CA LEU A 49 -11.40 0.51 -4.99
C LEU A 49 -12.38 1.30 -5.87
N LYS A 50 -12.66 0.78 -7.08
CA LYS A 50 -13.64 1.38 -7.98
C LYS A 50 -15.03 1.45 -7.36
N LEU A 51 -15.46 0.39 -6.67
CA LEU A 51 -16.72 0.32 -5.98
C LEU A 51 -16.81 1.34 -4.83
N LEU A 52 -15.74 1.50 -4.04
CA LEU A 52 -15.65 2.56 -3.03
C LEU A 52 -15.77 3.95 -3.65
N GLN A 53 -15.14 4.18 -4.82
CA GLN A 53 -15.25 5.43 -5.57
C GLN A 53 -16.68 5.69 -6.03
N ASP A 54 -17.35 4.69 -6.59
CA ASP A 54 -18.72 4.81 -7.11
C ASP A 54 -19.72 5.05 -5.98
N LYS A 55 -19.49 4.43 -4.82
CA LYS A 55 -20.24 4.67 -3.59
C LYS A 55 -19.86 5.97 -2.88
N LYS A 56 -18.96 6.79 -3.45
CA LYS A 56 -18.48 8.06 -2.89
C LYS A 56 -17.85 7.92 -1.49
N LYS A 57 -17.19 6.79 -1.23
CA LYS A 57 -16.47 6.48 0.02
C LYS A 57 -14.94 6.59 -0.14
N LEU A 58 -14.44 6.62 -1.37
CA LEU A 58 -13.00 6.71 -1.62
C LEU A 58 -12.52 8.17 -1.59
N LEU A 59 -11.62 8.51 -0.65
CA LEU A 59 -10.93 9.82 -0.67
C LEU A 59 -9.79 9.80 -1.67
N ARG A 60 -8.91 8.81 -1.52
CA ARG A 60 -7.66 8.71 -2.25
C ARG A 60 -7.07 7.31 -2.17
N VAL A 61 -6.50 6.85 -3.28
CA VAL A 61 -5.57 5.72 -3.30
C VAL A 61 -4.17 6.27 -3.44
N TYR A 62 -3.28 5.87 -2.54
CA TYR A 62 -1.84 6.09 -2.63
C TYR A 62 -1.22 4.75 -3.01
N THR A 63 -0.93 4.57 -4.29
CA THR A 63 -0.39 3.31 -4.79
C THR A 63 1.12 3.37 -4.91
N GLN A 64 1.81 2.29 -4.53
CA GLN A 64 3.23 2.11 -4.86
C GLN A 64 3.38 1.37 -6.19
N ASN A 65 2.29 0.78 -6.69
CA ASN A 65 2.28 0.08 -7.97
C ASN A 65 2.50 1.05 -9.12
N ILE A 66 3.17 0.55 -10.15
CA ILE A 66 3.45 1.27 -11.40
C ILE A 66 2.72 0.67 -12.60
N ASP A 67 2.03 -0.46 -12.40
CA ASP A 67 1.34 -1.25 -13.44
C ASP A 67 0.12 -0.55 -14.07
N GLY A 68 -0.47 0.43 -13.38
CA GLY A 68 -1.63 1.18 -13.86
C GLY A 68 -2.97 0.44 -13.72
N LEU A 69 -3.03 -0.65 -12.96
CA LEU A 69 -4.23 -1.46 -12.82
C LEU A 69 -5.38 -0.74 -12.10
N GLU A 70 -5.09 0.24 -11.23
CA GLU A 70 -6.13 1.08 -10.62
C GLU A 70 -6.85 1.93 -11.67
N GLU A 71 -6.09 2.53 -12.59
CA GLU A 71 -6.65 3.31 -13.69
C GLU A 71 -7.41 2.40 -14.66
N ALA A 72 -6.88 1.22 -14.98
CA ALA A 72 -7.56 0.22 -15.80
C ALA A 72 -8.88 -0.27 -15.17
N ALA A 73 -9.00 -0.30 -13.84
CA ALA A 73 -10.25 -0.54 -13.13
C ALA A 73 -11.20 0.68 -13.10
N GLY A 74 -10.77 1.83 -13.60
CA GLY A 74 -11.52 3.09 -13.64
C GLY A 74 -11.42 3.93 -12.37
N VAL A 75 -10.44 3.67 -11.50
CA VAL A 75 -10.17 4.50 -10.31
C VAL A 75 -9.50 5.79 -10.77
N THR A 76 -10.12 6.92 -10.47
CA THR A 76 -9.62 8.25 -10.88
C THR A 76 -9.01 9.02 -9.72
N ARG A 77 -9.23 8.57 -8.48
CA ARG A 77 -8.70 9.20 -7.25
C ARG A 77 -7.39 8.54 -6.79
N CYS A 78 -6.49 8.25 -7.72
CA CYS A 78 -5.22 7.58 -7.44
C CYS A 78 -4.04 8.57 -7.49
N ILE A 79 -3.07 8.38 -6.59
CA ILE A 79 -1.76 9.02 -6.62
C ILE A 79 -0.72 7.90 -6.77
N PRO A 80 -0.03 7.81 -7.92
CA PRO A 80 1.10 6.91 -8.09
C PRO A 80 2.31 7.46 -7.34
N CYS A 81 2.55 6.95 -6.14
CA CYS A 81 3.61 7.45 -5.25
C CYS A 81 5.01 7.23 -5.81
N HIS A 82 5.19 6.21 -6.65
CA HIS A 82 6.45 5.89 -7.34
C HIS A 82 6.35 6.12 -8.86
N GLY A 83 5.45 7.01 -9.29
CA GLY A 83 5.27 7.32 -10.70
C GLY A 83 4.53 6.22 -11.49
N SER A 84 4.51 6.34 -12.82
CA SER A 84 3.74 5.43 -13.68
C SER A 84 4.38 5.26 -15.06
N PHE A 85 3.98 4.21 -15.77
CA PHE A 85 4.35 4.01 -17.17
C PHE A 85 3.56 4.89 -18.16
N ALA A 86 2.76 5.86 -17.72
CA ALA A 86 1.98 6.69 -18.65
C ALA A 86 2.86 7.52 -19.62
N PHE A 87 3.99 8.04 -19.11
CA PHE A 87 4.92 8.86 -19.87
C PHE A 87 6.37 8.45 -19.57
N SER A 88 7.25 8.73 -20.53
CA SER A 88 8.70 8.65 -20.38
C SER A 88 9.32 10.01 -20.61
N ALA A 89 10.41 10.29 -19.89
CA ALA A 89 11.20 11.50 -20.04
C ALA A 89 12.63 11.18 -20.47
N CYS A 90 13.18 12.00 -21.35
CA CYS A 90 14.58 11.89 -21.74
C CYS A 90 15.47 12.28 -20.56
N MET A 91 16.37 11.41 -20.15
CA MET A 91 17.26 11.66 -19.02
C MET A 91 18.26 12.82 -19.22
N ARG A 92 18.40 13.32 -20.46
CA ARG A 92 19.32 14.42 -20.79
C ARG A 92 18.64 15.78 -20.99
N CYS A 93 17.51 15.80 -21.70
CA CYS A 93 16.84 17.06 -22.08
C CYS A 93 15.43 17.19 -21.47
N SER A 94 15.00 16.21 -20.67
CA SER A 94 13.68 16.15 -20.04
C SER A 94 12.50 16.20 -21.01
N LYS A 95 12.73 15.97 -22.31
CA LYS A 95 11.65 15.82 -23.29
C LYS A 95 10.76 14.66 -22.89
N ARG A 96 9.49 14.98 -22.68
CA ARG A 96 8.45 14.03 -22.27
C ARG A 96 7.68 13.51 -23.46
N VAL A 97 7.46 12.20 -23.50
CA VAL A 97 6.70 11.49 -24.55
C VAL A 97 5.79 10.43 -23.91
N PRO A 98 4.66 10.06 -24.52
CA PRO A 98 3.87 8.94 -24.03
C PRO A 98 4.65 7.63 -24.15
N THR A 99 4.74 6.84 -23.08
CA THR A 99 5.49 5.57 -23.10
C THR A 99 4.93 4.59 -24.12
N SER A 100 3.62 4.64 -24.37
CA SER A 100 2.95 3.84 -25.40
C SER A 100 3.58 3.99 -26.79
N THR A 101 4.13 5.16 -27.12
CA THR A 101 4.83 5.39 -28.41
C THR A 101 6.20 4.71 -28.47
N LEU A 102 6.77 4.34 -27.32
CA LEU A 102 8.07 3.66 -27.20
C LEU A 102 7.92 2.14 -27.16
N MET A 103 6.72 1.63 -26.87
CA MET A 103 6.47 0.20 -26.74
C MET A 103 6.90 -0.62 -27.97
N PRO A 104 6.67 -0.19 -29.23
CA PRO A 104 7.15 -0.95 -30.40
C PRO A 104 8.68 -1.06 -30.44
N VAL A 105 9.40 -0.03 -29.98
CA VAL A 105 10.87 0.00 -29.91
C VAL A 105 11.36 -0.95 -28.81
N ILE A 106 10.74 -0.88 -27.62
CA ILE A 106 11.05 -1.75 -26.48
C ILE A 106 10.77 -3.22 -26.83
N GLN A 107 9.64 -3.50 -27.49
CA GLN A 107 9.26 -4.85 -27.94
C GLN A 107 10.24 -5.43 -28.97
N ALA A 108 10.85 -4.59 -29.80
CA ALA A 108 11.92 -5.00 -30.70
C ALA A 108 13.26 -5.27 -29.99
N GLY A 109 13.32 -5.16 -28.65
CA GLY A 109 14.56 -5.29 -27.87
C GLY A 109 15.49 -4.08 -28.01
N ILE A 110 14.97 -2.93 -28.43
CA ILE A 110 15.76 -1.71 -28.65
C ILE A 110 15.52 -0.75 -27.49
N ILE A 111 16.61 -0.19 -26.94
CA ILE A 111 16.55 0.81 -25.87
C ILE A 111 16.06 2.14 -26.47
N PRO A 112 14.95 2.73 -25.96
CA PRO A 112 14.37 3.93 -26.53
C PRO A 112 15.27 5.15 -26.29
N SER A 113 15.57 5.88 -27.37
CA SER A 113 16.41 7.08 -27.35
C SER A 113 15.64 8.32 -27.80
N CYS A 114 16.05 9.48 -27.29
CA CYS A 114 15.42 10.76 -27.59
C CYS A 114 15.57 11.15 -29.06
N SER A 115 14.48 11.65 -29.65
CA SER A 115 14.43 12.10 -31.06
C SER A 115 14.79 13.58 -31.25
N GLU A 116 15.02 14.33 -30.16
CA GLU A 116 15.37 15.76 -30.24
C GLU A 116 16.75 15.98 -30.91
N PRO A 117 16.91 16.99 -31.77
CA PRO A 117 18.18 17.30 -32.41
C PRO A 117 19.31 17.46 -31.38
N ASN A 118 20.46 16.85 -31.63
CA ASN A 118 21.63 16.84 -30.73
C ASN A 118 21.40 16.21 -29.35
N CYS A 119 20.28 15.51 -29.14
CA CYS A 119 20.02 14.70 -27.96
C CYS A 119 20.05 13.22 -28.33
N ARG A 120 20.76 12.42 -27.54
CA ARG A 120 20.78 10.95 -27.64
C ARG A 120 20.54 10.29 -26.28
N GLY A 121 19.87 11.00 -25.38
CA GLY A 121 19.59 10.48 -24.04
C GLY A 121 18.54 9.37 -24.10
N VAL A 122 18.67 8.40 -23.20
CA VAL A 122 17.69 7.33 -23.00
C VAL A 122 16.37 7.92 -22.50
N LEU A 123 15.25 7.39 -23.00
CA LEU A 123 13.90 7.73 -22.57
C LEU A 123 13.48 6.76 -21.46
N LYS A 124 13.52 7.24 -20.21
CA LYS A 124 13.15 6.46 -19.03
C LYS A 124 11.67 6.70 -18.70
N PRO A 125 10.86 5.66 -18.41
CA PRO A 125 9.52 5.84 -17.86
C PRO A 125 9.54 6.72 -16.60
N GLU A 126 8.50 7.55 -16.42
CA GLU A 126 8.33 8.42 -15.24
C GLU A 126 7.88 7.63 -14.01
N ILE A 127 8.64 6.58 -13.70
CA ILE A 127 8.62 5.82 -12.45
C ILE A 127 9.83 6.23 -11.61
N THR A 128 9.69 6.27 -10.29
CA THR A 128 10.78 6.69 -9.40
C THR A 128 11.66 5.50 -9.06
N PHE A 129 12.94 5.58 -9.42
CA PHE A 129 13.95 4.59 -9.06
C PHE A 129 14.52 4.88 -7.67
N PHE A 130 15.08 3.88 -7.00
CA PHE A 130 15.90 4.09 -5.81
C PHE A 130 17.04 5.05 -6.15
N GLY A 131 17.26 6.04 -5.26
CA GLY A 131 18.20 7.14 -5.47
C GLY A 131 17.59 8.38 -6.13
N GLU A 132 16.38 8.31 -6.69
CA GLU A 132 15.67 9.49 -7.22
C GLU A 132 14.86 10.22 -6.13
N ILE A 133 14.69 11.52 -6.33
CA ILE A 133 13.83 12.34 -5.47
C ILE A 133 12.37 12.05 -5.82
N LEU A 134 11.56 11.75 -4.81
CA LEU A 134 10.12 11.54 -4.95
C LEU A 134 9.38 12.85 -5.23
N ASP A 135 8.28 12.77 -5.97
CA ASP A 135 7.41 13.91 -6.23
C ASP A 135 6.72 14.38 -4.92
N ASP A 136 6.81 15.69 -4.64
CA ASP A 136 6.16 16.35 -3.50
C ASP A 136 4.63 16.25 -3.51
N LYS A 137 4.01 15.77 -4.61
CA LYS A 137 2.58 15.49 -4.69
C LYS A 137 2.07 14.57 -3.58
N VAL A 138 2.86 13.58 -3.16
CA VAL A 138 2.45 12.67 -2.07
C VAL A 138 2.28 13.45 -0.77
N SER A 139 3.34 14.16 -0.34
CA SER A 139 3.38 14.99 0.86
C SER A 139 2.31 16.10 0.86
N THR A 140 2.14 16.76 -0.28
CA THR A 140 1.15 17.82 -0.44
C THR A 140 -0.28 17.26 -0.35
N SER A 141 -0.54 16.11 -0.96
CA SER A 141 -1.87 15.50 -0.96
C SER A 141 -2.21 14.93 0.41
N ILE A 142 -1.30 14.22 1.08
CA ILE A 142 -1.58 13.65 2.41
C ILE A 142 -1.84 14.73 3.45
N THR A 143 -1.17 15.88 3.35
CA THR A 143 -1.43 17.04 4.23
C THR A 143 -2.86 17.57 4.10
N LYS A 144 -3.47 17.47 2.92
CA LYS A 144 -4.88 17.86 2.69
C LYS A 144 -5.84 16.73 3.03
N ASP A 145 -5.49 15.51 2.65
CA ASP A 145 -6.36 14.34 2.77
C ASP A 145 -6.48 13.91 4.25
N ARG A 146 -5.45 14.10 5.09
CA ARG A 146 -5.49 13.82 6.54
C ARG A 146 -6.55 14.60 7.33
N LEU A 147 -7.05 15.71 6.79
CA LEU A 147 -8.08 16.54 7.43
C LEU A 147 -9.49 16.05 7.11
N GLN A 148 -9.64 15.21 6.08
CA GLN A 148 -10.91 14.68 5.61
C GLN A 148 -11.04 13.19 5.87
N ALA A 149 -9.92 12.47 5.97
CA ALA A 149 -9.90 11.04 6.21
C ALA A 149 -10.61 10.68 7.53
N ASP A 150 -11.32 9.56 7.50
CA ASP A 150 -12.01 8.98 8.65
C ASP A 150 -11.73 7.48 8.81
N LEU A 151 -11.02 6.87 7.86
CA LEU A 151 -10.53 5.50 7.90
C LEU A 151 -9.29 5.36 7.00
N LEU A 152 -8.27 4.65 7.49
CA LEU A 152 -7.14 4.19 6.67
C LEU A 152 -7.26 2.68 6.45
N ILE A 153 -7.14 2.24 5.19
CA ILE A 153 -7.02 0.81 4.85
C ILE A 153 -5.68 0.61 4.13
N VAL A 154 -4.77 -0.10 4.76
CA VAL A 154 -3.48 -0.49 4.18
C VAL A 154 -3.64 -1.87 3.59
N MET A 155 -3.42 -2.05 2.29
CA MET A 155 -3.62 -3.35 1.63
C MET A 155 -2.41 -3.81 0.83
N GLY A 156 -2.07 -5.08 0.98
CA GLY A 156 -1.01 -5.76 0.23
C GLY A 156 0.28 -4.95 0.25
N THR A 157 1.01 -4.88 1.34
CA THR A 157 2.27 -4.11 1.35
C THR A 157 3.15 -4.59 2.46
N SER A 158 4.46 -4.53 2.29
CA SER A 158 5.40 -4.73 3.39
C SER A 158 5.56 -3.48 4.26
N LEU A 159 5.10 -2.32 3.75
CA LEU A 159 5.22 -1.00 4.41
C LEU A 159 6.67 -0.63 4.78
N LYS A 160 7.66 -1.06 3.97
CA LYS A 160 9.09 -0.82 4.24
C LYS A 160 9.67 0.41 3.54
N VAL A 161 9.00 0.93 2.51
CA VAL A 161 9.56 1.94 1.58
C VAL A 161 8.87 3.30 1.76
N ALA A 162 9.67 4.36 1.89
CA ALA A 162 9.20 5.74 1.90
C ALA A 162 8.83 6.19 0.47
N PRO A 163 7.82 7.06 0.28
CA PRO A 163 7.14 7.86 1.31
C PRO A 163 5.93 7.14 1.91
N VAL A 164 5.53 6.01 1.33
CA VAL A 164 4.26 5.35 1.63
C VAL A 164 4.23 4.76 3.04
N MET A 165 5.36 4.27 3.54
CA MET A 165 5.47 3.79 4.92
C MET A 165 5.15 4.83 6.00
N GLU A 166 5.24 6.13 5.68
CA GLU A 166 5.03 7.21 6.64
C GLU A 166 3.56 7.65 6.72
N ILE A 167 2.74 7.30 5.71
CA ILE A 167 1.33 7.72 5.61
C ILE A 167 0.53 7.41 6.89
N PRO A 168 0.62 6.20 7.49
CA PRO A 168 -0.11 5.89 8.73
C PRO A 168 0.20 6.85 9.89
N GLY A 169 1.44 7.34 9.97
CA GLY A 169 1.86 8.29 10.99
C GLY A 169 1.28 9.69 10.78
N TYR A 170 1.10 10.12 9.52
CA TYR A 170 0.57 11.47 9.23
C TYR A 170 -0.92 11.62 9.60
N LEU A 171 -1.65 10.52 9.76
CA LEU A 171 -3.06 10.58 10.14
C LEU A 171 -3.24 10.79 11.65
N PRO A 172 -4.22 11.62 12.07
CA PRO A 172 -4.61 11.73 13.48
C PRO A 172 -4.88 10.36 14.13
N SER A 173 -4.48 10.19 15.39
CA SER A 173 -4.57 8.91 16.13
C SER A 173 -6.01 8.40 16.37
N HIS A 174 -7.02 9.26 16.21
CA HIS A 174 -8.42 8.85 16.34
C HIS A 174 -8.99 8.22 15.06
N ILE A 175 -8.30 8.34 13.93
CA ILE A 175 -8.70 7.71 12.67
C ILE A 175 -8.35 6.23 12.75
N PRO A 176 -9.33 5.32 12.68
CA PRO A 176 -9.07 3.88 12.67
C PRO A 176 -8.18 3.49 11.49
N GLN A 177 -7.23 2.58 11.74
CA GLN A 177 -6.30 2.08 10.75
C GLN A 177 -6.39 0.56 10.65
N VAL A 178 -6.83 0.09 9.48
CA VAL A 178 -7.03 -1.33 9.17
C VAL A 178 -5.94 -1.77 8.21
N VAL A 179 -5.41 -2.98 8.40
CA VAL A 179 -4.52 -3.64 7.44
C VAL A 179 -5.17 -4.88 6.86
N ILE A 180 -5.03 -5.07 5.55
CA ILE A 180 -5.42 -6.27 4.80
C ILE A 180 -4.15 -6.80 4.12
N ASN A 181 -3.58 -7.89 4.62
CA ASN A 181 -2.30 -8.36 4.11
C ASN A 181 -2.08 -9.85 4.40
N LYS A 182 -1.18 -10.51 3.69
CA LYS A 182 -0.85 -11.93 3.97
C LYS A 182 -0.16 -12.12 5.34
N THR A 183 0.49 -11.09 5.85
CA THR A 183 1.28 -11.11 7.08
C THR A 183 0.99 -9.88 7.94
N LEU A 184 1.26 -10.01 9.24
CA LEU A 184 1.14 -8.90 10.19
C LEU A 184 2.10 -7.78 9.82
N LEU A 185 1.60 -6.54 9.91
CA LEU A 185 2.40 -5.33 9.73
C LEU A 185 2.39 -4.51 11.02
N LYS A 186 3.50 -3.80 11.22
CA LYS A 186 3.59 -2.72 12.19
C LYS A 186 3.85 -1.41 11.46
N LYS A 187 3.46 -0.29 12.06
CA LYS A 187 3.69 1.07 11.55
C LYS A 187 4.67 1.81 12.44
N LYS A 188 5.49 2.68 11.86
CA LYS A 188 6.42 3.51 12.61
C LYS A 188 5.68 4.59 13.39
N LYS A 189 6.08 4.84 14.64
CA LYS A 189 5.62 6.02 15.39
C LYS A 189 6.30 7.27 14.84
N LEU A 190 5.52 8.28 14.45
CA LEU A 190 6.09 9.61 14.22
C LEU A 190 6.54 10.17 15.56
N LYS A 191 7.85 10.43 15.68
CA LYS A 191 8.40 11.15 16.83
C LYS A 191 7.81 12.54 16.82
N SER A 192 6.92 12.84 17.77
CA SER A 192 6.46 14.21 18.02
C SER A 192 7.69 15.08 18.23
N LYS A 193 8.08 15.88 17.22
CA LYS A 193 9.04 16.96 17.44
C LYS A 193 8.39 17.87 18.47
N LYS A 194 8.84 17.79 19.73
CA LYS A 194 8.52 18.80 20.73
C LYS A 194 8.99 20.12 20.13
N LEU A 195 8.04 20.96 19.74
CA LEU A 195 8.31 22.32 19.34
C LEU A 195 8.78 23.02 20.62
N SER A 196 10.10 23.06 20.85
CA SER A 196 10.67 23.75 22.00
C SER A 196 10.46 25.24 21.79
N THR A 197 9.42 25.78 22.40
CA THR A 197 9.22 27.22 22.56
C THR A 197 10.32 27.78 23.46
N GLY A 198 11.29 28.44 22.85
CA GLY A 198 12.16 29.46 23.48
C GLY A 198 13.33 28.94 24.33
N GLY A 199 14.53 29.44 24.01
CA GLY A 199 15.60 29.61 25.00
C GLY A 199 16.93 28.93 24.69
N THR A 200 17.84 29.71 24.09
CA THR A 200 19.30 29.67 24.27
C THR A 200 20.07 28.45 23.74
N MET A 201 20.95 28.73 22.77
CA MET A 201 21.99 27.80 22.33
C MET A 201 22.91 27.41 23.49
N SER A 202 23.02 26.12 23.78
CA SER A 202 24.15 25.57 24.53
C SER A 202 24.58 24.23 23.92
N ARG A 203 25.87 24.14 23.57
CA ARG A 203 26.55 22.91 23.15
C ARG A 203 26.69 22.02 24.36
N ILE A 204 26.13 20.80 24.34
CA ILE A 204 26.55 19.72 25.26
C ILE A 204 26.61 18.39 24.51
N SER A 205 27.72 17.69 24.78
CA SER A 205 28.24 16.46 24.19
C SER A 205 27.26 15.32 23.97
N ARG A 206 27.54 14.58 22.89
CA ARG A 206 27.08 13.22 22.62
C ARG A 206 27.42 12.32 23.81
N LYS A 207 26.40 11.74 24.45
CA LYS A 207 26.53 10.47 25.17
C LYS A 207 25.59 9.49 24.47
N LYS A 208 26.21 8.56 23.74
CA LYS A 208 25.57 7.52 22.94
C LYS A 208 25.37 6.33 23.88
N ASP A 209 24.27 6.34 24.63
CA ASP A 209 23.81 5.20 25.41
C ASP A 209 22.28 5.18 25.29
N GLY A 210 21.73 4.26 24.51
CA GLY A 210 20.29 4.19 24.29
C GLY A 210 19.94 3.11 23.29
N LYS A 211 19.80 1.89 23.80
CA LYS A 211 19.10 0.73 23.23
C LYS A 211 18.02 1.17 22.24
N ASP A 212 18.14 0.79 20.96
CA ASP A 212 17.13 1.00 19.93
C ASP A 212 15.83 0.29 20.37
N GLY A 213 14.99 1.02 21.10
CA GLY A 213 13.69 0.56 21.54
C GLY A 213 12.75 0.60 20.34
N ASP A 214 12.18 -0.56 20.02
CA ASP A 214 11.23 -0.84 18.95
C ASP A 214 10.15 0.27 18.83
N ASP A 215 10.39 1.27 17.96
CA ASP A 215 9.57 2.47 17.73
C ASP A 215 8.35 2.15 16.82
N GLU A 216 7.78 0.96 17.00
CA GLU A 216 6.72 0.42 16.16
C GLU A 216 5.39 0.35 16.92
N GLU A 217 4.29 0.44 16.17
CA GLU A 217 2.92 0.36 16.67
C GLU A 217 2.11 -0.58 15.76
N GLU A 218 1.26 -1.41 16.36
CA GLU A 218 0.33 -2.26 15.59
C GLU A 218 -0.83 -1.45 14.97
N PHE A 219 -1.50 -2.01 13.96
CA PHE A 219 -2.76 -1.47 13.43
C PHE A 219 -3.94 -1.73 14.38
N ASP A 220 -5.06 -1.02 14.20
CA ASP A 220 -6.24 -1.21 15.06
C ASP A 220 -6.98 -2.52 14.75
N LEU A 221 -6.92 -2.95 13.49
CA LEU A 221 -7.51 -4.17 12.96
C LEU A 221 -6.60 -4.77 11.88
N SER A 222 -6.30 -6.05 12.00
CA SER A 222 -5.54 -6.80 10.99
C SER A 222 -6.41 -7.90 10.39
N LEU A 223 -6.61 -7.86 9.07
CA LEU A 223 -7.28 -8.89 8.29
C LEU A 223 -6.21 -9.63 7.49
N LEU A 224 -5.87 -10.85 7.93
CA LEU A 224 -4.77 -11.63 7.38
C LEU A 224 -5.26 -12.62 6.34
N GLY A 225 -4.74 -12.52 5.12
CA GLY A 225 -5.11 -13.38 4.00
C GLY A 225 -4.83 -12.75 2.64
N ASP A 226 -5.37 -13.37 1.60
CA ASP A 226 -5.33 -12.80 0.25
C ASP A 226 -6.24 -11.57 0.16
N CYS A 227 -5.74 -10.49 -0.45
CA CYS A 227 -6.48 -9.23 -0.56
C CYS A 227 -7.78 -9.38 -1.36
N ASP A 228 -7.78 -10.18 -2.41
CA ASP A 228 -8.95 -10.37 -3.25
C ASP A 228 -10.04 -11.15 -2.51
N ASP A 229 -9.66 -12.16 -1.72
CA ASP A 229 -10.60 -12.94 -0.93
C ASP A 229 -11.21 -12.10 0.21
N ILE A 230 -10.38 -11.31 0.91
CA ILE A 230 -10.86 -10.45 2.00
C ILE A 230 -11.76 -9.32 1.48
N THR A 231 -11.38 -8.66 0.38
CA THR A 231 -12.20 -7.58 -0.20
C THR A 231 -13.54 -8.10 -0.70
N ARG A 232 -13.59 -9.31 -1.29
CA ARG A 232 -14.83 -9.98 -1.66
C ARG A 232 -15.68 -10.32 -0.44
N TYR A 233 -15.08 -10.83 0.63
CA TYR A 233 -15.77 -11.10 1.89
C TYR A 233 -16.38 -9.82 2.49
N ILE A 234 -15.61 -8.73 2.56
CA ILE A 234 -16.08 -7.42 3.04
C ILE A 234 -17.27 -6.94 2.20
N CYS A 235 -17.17 -7.05 0.87
CA CYS A 235 -18.28 -6.70 -0.01
C CYS A 235 -19.53 -7.52 0.29
N ALA A 236 -19.41 -8.83 0.46
CA ALA A 236 -20.54 -9.70 0.80
C ALA A 236 -21.19 -9.33 2.15
N GLU A 237 -20.40 -9.12 3.20
CA GLU A 237 -20.92 -8.71 4.52
C GLU A 237 -21.57 -7.32 4.48
N ALA A 238 -21.05 -6.42 3.65
CA ALA A 238 -21.64 -5.09 3.43
C ALA A 238 -22.89 -5.12 2.52
N GLY A 239 -23.22 -6.27 1.92
CA GLY A 239 -24.28 -6.40 0.91
C GLY A 239 -23.97 -5.61 -0.36
N TRP A 240 -22.70 -5.53 -0.74
CA TRP A 240 -22.23 -4.88 -1.95
C TRP A 240 -21.87 -5.90 -3.01
N ASP A 241 -22.36 -5.67 -4.23
CA ASP A 241 -22.02 -6.50 -5.38
C ASP A 241 -20.77 -5.98 -6.08
N LEU A 242 -19.71 -6.78 -6.08
CA LEU A 242 -18.64 -6.70 -7.06
C LEU A 242 -19.17 -7.33 -8.37
N ASP A 243 -19.05 -6.63 -9.51
CA ASP A 243 -19.66 -7.07 -10.78
C ASP A 243 -19.32 -8.56 -11.07
N PRO A 244 -20.32 -9.45 -11.23
CA PRO A 244 -20.09 -10.86 -11.52
C PRO A 244 -19.27 -11.11 -12.80
N LYS A 245 -19.31 -10.21 -13.80
CA LYS A 245 -18.49 -10.31 -15.01
C LYS A 245 -17.02 -10.10 -14.71
N VAL A 246 -16.74 -9.15 -13.81
CA VAL A 246 -15.41 -8.87 -13.28
C VAL A 246 -14.89 -10.07 -12.50
N ILE A 247 -15.71 -10.65 -11.63
CA ILE A 247 -15.35 -11.85 -10.84
C ILE A 247 -15.05 -13.04 -11.77
N LYS A 248 -15.89 -13.25 -12.80
CA LYS A 248 -15.70 -14.33 -13.79
C LYS A 248 -14.44 -14.12 -14.64
N ALA A 249 -14.11 -12.88 -14.98
CA ALA A 249 -12.94 -12.55 -15.79
C ALA A 249 -11.60 -12.84 -15.08
N ALA A 250 -11.60 -12.89 -13.74
CA ALA A 250 -10.42 -13.11 -12.92
C ALA A 250 -10.27 -14.56 -12.41
N GLN A 251 -11.06 -15.53 -12.91
CA GLN A 251 -10.96 -16.97 -12.56
C GLN A 251 -10.88 -17.27 -11.04
N ILE A 252 -11.75 -16.63 -10.25
CA ILE A 252 -11.55 -16.55 -8.79
C ILE A 252 -12.15 -17.75 -8.03
N LYS A 253 -11.49 -18.13 -6.93
CA LYS A 253 -11.93 -19.08 -5.90
C LYS A 253 -13.35 -18.80 -5.36
N PRO A 254 -14.04 -19.81 -4.79
CA PRO A 254 -15.32 -19.62 -4.08
C PRO A 254 -15.24 -18.52 -3.01
N LEU A 255 -16.36 -17.82 -2.77
CA LEU A 255 -16.43 -16.82 -1.70
C LEU A 255 -16.22 -17.50 -0.34
N MET A 256 -15.36 -16.93 0.51
CA MET A 256 -15.12 -17.47 1.83
C MET A 256 -16.36 -17.41 2.72
N HIS A 257 -16.60 -18.51 3.44
CA HIS A 257 -17.66 -18.57 4.43
C HIS A 257 -17.18 -18.02 5.77
N ARG A 258 -18.09 -17.43 6.56
CA ARG A 258 -17.78 -16.85 7.88
C ARG A 258 -17.14 -17.84 8.87
N SER A 259 -17.41 -19.14 8.72
CA SER A 259 -16.77 -20.19 9.53
C SER A 259 -15.28 -20.38 9.24
N GLN A 260 -14.79 -19.84 8.12
CA GLN A 260 -13.37 -19.87 7.73
C GLN A 260 -12.63 -18.61 8.18
N VAL A 261 -13.27 -17.74 8.96
CA VAL A 261 -12.66 -16.53 9.53
C VAL A 261 -12.35 -16.79 11.00
N ILE A 262 -11.07 -16.83 11.33
CA ILE A 262 -10.57 -17.11 12.68
C ILE A 262 -10.29 -15.77 13.37
N SER A 263 -10.98 -15.49 14.49
CA SER A 263 -10.75 -14.27 15.27
C SER A 263 -9.78 -14.51 16.42
N HIS A 264 -8.74 -13.69 16.51
CA HIS A 264 -7.83 -13.61 17.64
C HIS A 264 -8.00 -12.26 18.33
N GLN A 265 -8.07 -12.30 19.66
CA GLN A 265 -8.06 -11.11 20.49
C GLN A 265 -6.74 -11.10 21.24
N GLU A 266 -5.85 -10.19 20.87
CA GLU A 266 -4.57 -10.04 21.56
C GLU A 266 -4.74 -9.28 22.87
N SER A 267 -3.78 -9.45 23.78
CA SER A 267 -3.76 -8.80 25.10
C SER A 267 -3.80 -7.27 25.03
N THR A 268 -3.49 -6.67 23.87
CA THR A 268 -3.40 -5.23 23.61
C THR A 268 -4.72 -4.57 23.17
N ARG A 269 -5.87 -5.27 23.22
CA ARG A 269 -7.19 -4.84 22.67
C ARG A 269 -7.27 -4.74 21.14
N LYS A 270 -6.20 -5.09 20.41
CA LYS A 270 -6.18 -5.12 18.95
C LYS A 270 -6.75 -6.43 18.42
N ARG A 271 -7.42 -6.36 17.26
CA ARG A 271 -8.18 -7.47 16.69
C ARG A 271 -7.48 -7.98 15.44
N VAL A 272 -7.29 -9.30 15.39
CA VAL A 272 -6.72 -9.97 14.22
C VAL A 272 -7.74 -11.00 13.73
N TYR A 273 -8.03 -10.98 12.44
CA TYR A 273 -8.87 -11.97 11.77
C TYR A 273 -8.06 -12.65 10.68
N CYS A 274 -7.90 -13.97 10.76
CA CYS A 274 -7.24 -14.75 9.72
C CYS A 274 -8.29 -15.38 8.81
N PHE A 275 -8.08 -15.28 7.50
CA PHE A 275 -8.98 -15.79 6.46
C PHE A 275 -8.41 -17.09 5.90
N GLY A 276 -9.07 -18.21 6.21
CA GLY A 276 -8.65 -19.56 5.85
C GLY A 276 -7.93 -20.22 7.01
N GLU A 277 -6.60 -20.19 6.98
CA GLU A 277 -5.73 -20.76 8.02
C GLU A 277 -5.16 -19.67 8.94
N CYS A 278 -4.67 -20.03 10.14
CA CYS A 278 -4.07 -19.02 11.05
C CYS A 278 -2.74 -18.54 10.49
N GLN A 279 -2.69 -17.28 10.06
CA GLN A 279 -1.47 -16.63 9.58
C GLN A 279 -0.75 -15.81 10.66
N CYS A 280 -1.26 -15.88 11.89
CA CYS A 280 -0.75 -15.24 13.09
C CYS A 280 0.75 -15.52 13.37
N LYS A 281 1.27 -16.67 12.94
CA LYS A 281 2.67 -17.10 13.13
C LYS A 281 3.51 -17.09 11.86
N ASN A 282 2.95 -16.70 10.71
CA ASN A 282 3.69 -16.68 9.45
C ASN A 282 4.73 -15.55 9.48
N LYS A 283 6.01 -15.94 9.61
CA LYS A 283 7.17 -15.03 9.63
C LYS A 283 7.55 -14.48 8.24
N LEU A 284 6.75 -14.74 7.19
CA LEU A 284 7.03 -14.46 5.77
C LEU A 284 7.16 -12.97 5.39
N ALA A 285 7.28 -12.03 6.33
CA ALA A 285 7.63 -10.63 6.07
C ALA A 285 8.88 -10.12 6.81
N VAL A 286 9.51 -10.95 7.65
CA VAL A 286 10.65 -10.52 8.49
C VAL A 286 12.02 -10.79 7.85
N GLY A 287 12.13 -11.62 6.82
CA GLY A 287 13.43 -12.02 6.25
C GLY A 287 13.83 -11.27 4.99
N MET A 288 14.32 -10.03 5.10
CA MET A 288 15.38 -9.51 4.21
C MET A 288 16.23 -8.57 5.08
N ASN A 289 17.43 -9.04 5.41
CA ASN A 289 18.44 -8.51 6.34
C ASN A 289 18.22 -8.83 7.82
N ASN A 290 18.85 -9.92 8.27
CA ASN A 290 19.72 -9.90 9.44
C ASN A 290 20.91 -10.81 9.11
N ASP A 291 22.09 -10.20 9.00
CA ASP A 291 23.33 -10.88 9.37
C ASP A 291 23.20 -11.24 10.85
N ASP A 292 23.16 -12.54 11.16
CA ASP A 292 23.79 -13.15 12.33
C ASP A 292 23.44 -14.66 12.36
N GLU A 293 24.39 -15.42 12.88
CA GLU A 293 24.68 -16.83 12.61
C GLU A 293 23.69 -17.85 13.20
N ASP A 294 23.65 -19.00 12.53
CA ASP A 294 23.33 -20.37 12.99
C ASP A 294 21.94 -20.68 13.57
N GLU A 295 21.11 -21.36 12.76
CA GLU A 295 20.50 -22.66 13.12
C GLU A 295 19.97 -23.35 11.84
N GLU A 296 20.60 -24.46 11.46
CA GLU A 296 20.19 -25.34 10.36
C GLU A 296 18.87 -26.06 10.70
N GLU A 297 17.76 -25.65 10.11
CA GLU A 297 16.63 -26.55 9.85
C GLU A 297 16.34 -26.54 8.35
N ALA A 298 16.62 -27.68 7.71
CA ALA A 298 16.30 -27.94 6.32
C ALA A 298 14.78 -28.07 6.16
N GLU A 299 14.11 -26.99 5.78
CA GLU A 299 12.77 -27.06 5.20
C GLU A 299 12.92 -27.26 3.69
N GLU A 300 12.37 -28.35 3.17
CA GLU A 300 12.21 -28.60 1.75
C GLU A 300 11.37 -27.44 1.16
N GLU A 301 12.02 -26.51 0.47
CA GLU A 301 11.35 -25.50 -0.35
C GLU A 301 10.64 -26.20 -1.50
N GLU A 302 9.36 -26.53 -1.34
CA GLU A 302 8.46 -26.63 -2.48
C GLU A 302 8.39 -25.24 -3.12
N GLU A 303 9.20 -25.03 -4.17
CA GLU A 303 9.12 -23.87 -5.07
C GLU A 303 7.73 -23.86 -5.75
N LEU A 304 6.73 -23.35 -5.04
CA LEU A 304 5.53 -22.83 -5.66
C LEU A 304 5.95 -21.64 -6.50
N GLU A 305 5.67 -21.69 -7.81
CA GLU A 305 5.79 -20.58 -8.75
C GLU A 305 5.09 -19.33 -8.17
N GLU A 306 5.83 -18.51 -7.43
CA GLU A 306 5.34 -17.22 -6.97
C GLU A 306 5.36 -16.27 -8.18
N ASP A 307 4.23 -16.27 -8.89
CA ASP A 307 3.79 -15.12 -9.65
C ASP A 307 4.02 -13.89 -8.78
N ILE A 308 4.78 -12.91 -9.28
CA ILE A 308 4.95 -11.64 -8.56
C ILE A 308 3.57 -10.99 -8.58
N VAL A 309 2.83 -11.17 -7.49
CA VAL A 309 1.53 -10.54 -7.34
C VAL A 309 1.76 -9.14 -6.78
N TRP A 310 1.73 -8.17 -7.68
CA TRP A 310 1.82 -6.74 -7.40
C TRP A 310 0.58 -6.24 -6.66
N TYR A 311 0.40 -6.62 -5.40
CA TYR A 311 -0.52 -5.89 -4.53
C TYR A 311 0.30 -4.85 -3.81
N VAL A 312 0.14 -3.55 -4.14
CA VAL A 312 0.59 -2.45 -3.27
C VAL A 312 -0.30 -1.22 -3.38
N SER A 313 -1.33 -1.14 -2.53
CA SER A 313 -2.21 0.03 -2.43
C SER A 313 -2.45 0.42 -0.97
N ILE A 314 -1.99 1.62 -0.56
CA ILE A 314 -2.51 2.28 0.65
C ILE A 314 -3.76 3.07 0.26
N ILE A 315 -4.90 2.70 0.83
CA ILE A 315 -6.15 3.40 0.62
C ILE A 315 -6.40 4.35 1.79
N VAL A 316 -6.55 5.62 1.47
CA VAL A 316 -7.13 6.59 2.39
C VAL A 316 -8.61 6.74 2.04
N VAL A 317 -9.47 6.33 2.97
CA VAL A 317 -10.91 6.33 2.80
C VAL A 317 -11.48 7.60 3.43
N HIS A 318 -12.44 8.20 2.75
CA HIS A 318 -13.31 9.21 3.33
C HIS A 318 -14.72 8.68 3.18
N ILE A 319 -15.18 8.03 4.23
CA ILE A 319 -16.57 7.74 4.47
C ILE A 319 -17.24 9.08 4.81
N ALA A 320 -17.43 9.93 3.79
CA ALA A 320 -18.12 11.21 3.87
C ALA A 320 -19.17 11.18 4.98
N PRO A 321 -19.17 12.16 5.90
CA PRO A 321 -19.78 12.02 7.20
C PRO A 321 -21.24 11.62 7.02
N CYS A 322 -21.53 10.37 7.39
CA CYS A 322 -22.91 9.97 7.62
C CYS A 322 -23.55 10.86 8.70
N LEU A 323 -22.77 11.66 9.45
CA LEU A 323 -23.27 12.64 10.40
C LEU A 323 -24.23 13.66 9.79
N THR A 324 -24.01 14.20 8.60
CA THR A 324 -24.92 15.24 8.06
C THR A 324 -26.29 14.66 7.69
N VAL A 325 -26.36 13.37 7.33
CA VAL A 325 -27.62 12.68 7.01
C VAL A 325 -28.24 11.98 8.23
N CYS A 326 -27.45 11.53 9.21
CA CYS A 326 -27.96 10.89 10.43
C CYS A 326 -28.52 11.91 11.43
N GLN A 327 -27.93 13.12 11.52
CA GLN A 327 -28.47 14.21 12.37
C GLN A 327 -29.88 14.63 11.96
N TYR A 328 -30.22 14.56 10.67
CA TYR A 328 -31.56 14.88 10.17
C TYR A 328 -32.56 13.72 10.22
N SER A 329 -32.12 12.48 10.47
CA SER A 329 -33.00 11.30 10.33
C SER A 329 -33.21 10.48 11.61
N ASN A 330 -32.70 10.89 12.78
CA ASN A 330 -32.89 10.19 14.08
C ASN A 330 -32.59 8.68 14.04
N ARG A 331 -31.72 8.21 13.12
CA ARG A 331 -31.45 6.78 12.86
C ARG A 331 -30.22 6.23 13.60
N CYS A 332 -29.61 7.01 14.47
CA CYS A 332 -28.43 6.63 15.24
C CYS A 332 -28.85 6.39 16.71
N GLU A 333 -28.73 5.15 17.21
CA GLU A 333 -28.99 4.80 18.61
C GLU A 333 -27.74 5.13 19.44
N GLN A 334 -27.92 5.93 20.50
CA GLN A 334 -26.86 6.25 21.44
C GLN A 334 -26.81 5.14 22.49
N GLN A 335 -25.70 4.41 22.57
CA GLN A 335 -25.47 3.46 23.65
C GLN A 335 -24.37 4.03 24.54
N ILE A 336 -24.76 4.45 25.74
CA ILE A 336 -23.84 4.93 26.76
C ILE A 336 -23.36 3.68 27.49
N ASP A 337 -22.07 3.39 27.38
CA ASP A 337 -21.44 2.30 28.12
C ASP A 337 -21.36 2.71 29.60
N THR A 338 -22.05 1.98 30.48
CA THR A 338 -22.09 2.29 31.92
C THR A 338 -21.03 1.55 32.71
N ASP A 339 -20.23 0.69 32.08
CA ASP A 339 -19.34 -0.23 32.78
C ASP A 339 -17.90 0.28 32.92
N ALA A 340 -17.66 1.57 32.63
CA ALA A 340 -16.41 2.22 32.99
C ALA A 340 -16.40 2.56 34.48
N GLU A 341 -15.51 1.93 35.25
CA GLU A 341 -15.28 2.26 36.65
C GLU A 341 -15.08 3.78 36.84
N PRO A 342 -15.62 4.39 37.91
CA PRO A 342 -15.67 5.83 38.09
C PRO A 342 -14.32 6.37 38.57
N SER A 343 -13.31 6.38 37.70
CA SER A 343 -12.10 7.18 37.92
C SER A 343 -11.55 7.70 36.60
N SER A 344 -12.05 8.87 36.20
CA SER A 344 -11.40 9.91 35.35
C SER A 344 -12.35 10.63 34.38
N GLY A 345 -13.57 10.99 34.78
CA GLY A 345 -14.34 12.10 34.17
C GLY A 345 -14.64 12.07 32.66
N CYS A 346 -14.23 11.04 31.93
CA CYS A 346 -14.38 10.92 30.48
C CYS A 346 -15.38 9.80 30.20
N LYS A 347 -16.60 10.19 29.80
CA LYS A 347 -17.60 9.23 29.31
C LYS A 347 -17.29 8.94 27.85
N THR A 348 -16.81 7.75 27.54
CA THR A 348 -16.70 7.29 26.15
C THR A 348 -18.12 7.01 25.64
N VAL A 349 -18.58 7.80 24.67
CA VAL A 349 -19.88 7.58 24.02
C VAL A 349 -19.63 6.84 22.72
N HIS A 350 -20.07 5.59 22.65
CA HIS A 350 -20.06 4.82 21.41
C HIS A 350 -21.32 5.12 20.60
N TYR A 351 -21.15 5.59 19.36
CA TYR A 351 -22.26 5.79 18.43
C TYR A 351 -22.40 4.57 17.53
N ARG A 352 -23.54 3.89 17.58
CA ARG A 352 -23.88 2.82 16.64
C ARG A 352 -24.69 3.42 15.49
N CYS A 353 -24.01 3.75 14.39
CA CYS A 353 -24.68 4.24 13.19
C CYS A 353 -25.18 3.04 12.36
N LYS A 354 -26.51 2.83 12.31
CA LYS A 354 -27.12 1.80 11.43
C LYS A 354 -26.87 2.05 9.93
N CYS A 355 -26.40 3.25 9.56
CA CYS A 355 -26.09 3.64 8.18
C CYS A 355 -24.63 3.39 7.78
N VAL A 356 -23.76 3.10 8.73
CA VAL A 356 -22.37 2.69 8.49
C VAL A 356 -22.27 1.21 8.86
N ARG A 357 -22.66 0.35 7.91
CA ARG A 357 -22.15 -1.03 7.91
C ARG A 357 -20.75 -0.95 7.30
N PHE A 358 -19.75 -1.09 8.14
CA PHE A 358 -18.39 -1.43 7.74
C PHE A 358 -18.08 -2.81 8.32
#